data_AF-A0A1I3EA41-F1
#
_entry.id   AF-A0A1I3EA41-F1
#
_cell.length_a   1.000
_cell.length_b   1.000
_cell.length_c   1.000
_cell.angle_alpha   90.00
_cell.angle_beta   90.00
_cell.angle_gamma   90.00
#
_symmetry.space_group_name_H-M   'P 1'
#
loop_
_entity.id
_entity.type
_entity.pdbx_description
1 polymer ?
#
loop_
_entity_poly.entity_id
_entity_poly.type
_entity_poly.pdbx_seq_one_letter_code
_entity_poly.pdbx_strand_id
1 'polypeptide(L)'
;MTKKKILLNAFNMNAVGHINHGLWTHPRDRSAHYTDLDYWTDLARTLERGKFDGIFLADIVGVYDIYQGGPDTPLRESVQIPINDPTLIVPAMAAVTKHLGFGVTANLTYEPPYLFARRMSTLDHLTKGRVGWNIVTGYLDSAARGMGLTQQIAHDDRYDRADDYMNVVYKLWEQSWEDDAVVRDRAARVFSHPDKVHRVKHDGPYYSIDAIHLSEPSLQRTPVLYQAGSSQRGVDFAARHAECVFVGGQNKQLTRSIVDDIRARAVRFGRAPDDIKIFAGITVVVGETERAAQEKFEEYRRYASAEGGIAHFSSSTGIDFSQYELDEPISYVKTESMQSAVEAISKKSTTGVWTKRKVLEQMTLGGRAKPVVGSPQQIADELVSWIEEAGVDGFNLTRTVMPESFVDFVDLVVPELQNRGVYKEDYAAAPTLREKLFGAGRARLPDVHVGAQYRRRANTSVEA
;
A
#
# COMPACT_ATOMS: atom_id res chain seq x y z
N MET A 1 -15.76 10.24 25.83
CA MET A 1 -14.80 10.45 24.74
C MET A 1 -15.17 9.53 23.59
N THR A 2 -15.29 10.04 22.36
CA THR A 2 -15.59 9.23 21.17
C THR A 2 -14.43 8.27 20.87
N LYS A 3 -14.70 6.97 20.76
CA LYS A 3 -13.68 5.96 20.41
C LYS A 3 -13.12 6.23 19.02
N LYS A 4 -11.80 6.04 18.84
CA LYS A 4 -11.13 6.13 17.53
C LYS A 4 -11.75 5.12 16.57
N LYS A 5 -12.08 5.55 15.37
CA LYS A 5 -12.61 4.67 14.33
C LYS A 5 -11.46 3.95 13.62
N ILE A 6 -11.59 2.63 13.47
CA ILE A 6 -10.64 1.79 12.74
C ILE A 6 -10.78 2.08 11.25
N LEU A 7 -9.64 2.32 10.59
CA LEU A 7 -9.56 2.41 9.14
C LEU A 7 -9.27 1.02 8.55
N LEU A 8 -9.91 0.66 7.43
CA LEU A 8 -9.73 -0.65 6.81
C LEU A 8 -9.44 -0.53 5.31
N ASN A 9 -8.31 -1.07 4.90
CA ASN A 9 -8.03 -1.35 3.49
C ASN A 9 -8.04 -2.85 3.22
N ALA A 10 -8.55 -3.25 2.07
CA ALA A 10 -8.34 -4.59 1.54
C ALA A 10 -6.97 -4.65 0.87
N PHE A 11 -6.07 -5.48 1.37
CA PHE A 11 -4.72 -5.61 0.82
C PHE A 11 -4.67 -6.71 -0.24
N ASN A 12 -4.50 -6.27 -1.48
CA ASN A 12 -4.69 -7.10 -2.66
C ASN A 12 -3.61 -6.81 -3.72
N MET A 13 -3.57 -7.61 -4.78
CA MET A 13 -2.59 -7.51 -5.85
C MET A 13 -3.22 -8.04 -7.13
N ASN A 14 -2.91 -7.42 -8.27
CA ASN A 14 -3.41 -7.85 -9.58
C ASN A 14 -2.65 -9.07 -10.11
N ALA A 15 -2.73 -10.15 -9.34
CA ALA A 15 -2.07 -11.44 -9.53
C ALA A 15 -2.92 -12.53 -8.88
N VAL A 16 -2.59 -13.80 -9.13
CA VAL A 16 -3.25 -14.96 -8.49
C VAL A 16 -2.76 -15.13 -7.05
N GLY A 17 -1.47 -15.38 -6.80
CA GLY A 17 -0.91 -15.37 -5.44
C GLY A 17 -0.43 -13.99 -5.01
N HIS A 18 -0.52 -13.69 -3.70
CA HIS A 18 -0.08 -12.42 -3.12
C HIS A 18 0.79 -12.61 -1.87
N ILE A 19 0.17 -12.89 -0.71
CA ILE A 19 0.88 -13.05 0.58
C ILE A 19 0.74 -14.47 1.13
N ASN A 20 -0.47 -15.02 1.13
CA ASN A 20 -0.79 -16.35 1.66
C ASN A 20 -0.77 -17.36 0.50
N HIS A 21 0.41 -17.94 0.23
CA HIS A 21 0.66 -18.74 -0.98
C HIS A 21 0.05 -20.14 -0.94
N GLY A 22 -0.24 -20.71 -2.12
CA GLY A 22 -0.88 -22.02 -2.30
C GLY A 22 -2.42 -22.00 -2.28
N LEU A 23 -3.02 -21.02 -1.59
CA LEU A 23 -4.48 -20.97 -1.38
C LEU A 23 -5.32 -20.86 -2.65
N TRP A 24 -4.73 -20.48 -3.79
CA TRP A 24 -5.42 -20.45 -5.09
C TRP A 24 -5.96 -21.83 -5.53
N THR A 25 -5.43 -22.91 -4.96
CA THR A 25 -5.87 -24.29 -5.21
C THR A 25 -7.11 -24.68 -4.40
N HIS A 26 -7.53 -23.85 -3.44
CA HIS A 26 -8.73 -24.09 -2.64
C HIS A 26 -9.98 -24.02 -3.54
N PRO A 27 -10.95 -24.96 -3.45
CA PRO A 27 -12.09 -25.05 -4.38
C PRO A 27 -13.03 -23.84 -4.37
N ARG A 28 -13.04 -23.08 -3.26
CA ARG A 28 -13.78 -21.81 -3.14
C ARG A 28 -13.00 -20.57 -3.60
N ASP A 29 -11.71 -20.74 -3.92
CA ASP A 29 -10.87 -19.63 -4.36
C ASP A 29 -11.13 -19.27 -5.83
N ARG A 30 -11.15 -17.97 -6.11
CA ARG A 30 -11.39 -17.39 -7.42
C ARG A 30 -10.28 -16.42 -7.84
N SER A 31 -9.14 -16.38 -7.13
CA SER A 31 -8.02 -15.47 -7.45
C SER A 31 -7.42 -15.72 -8.84
N ALA A 32 -7.58 -16.92 -9.40
CA ALA A 32 -7.23 -17.23 -10.78
C ALA A 32 -8.00 -16.38 -11.82
N HIS A 33 -9.14 -15.78 -11.45
CA HIS A 33 -9.92 -14.86 -12.27
C HIS A 33 -9.39 -13.42 -12.26
N TYR A 34 -8.15 -13.17 -11.82
CA TYR A 34 -7.57 -11.82 -11.79
C TYR A 34 -7.54 -11.12 -13.17
N THR A 35 -7.64 -11.87 -14.27
CA THR A 35 -7.74 -11.32 -15.64
C THR A 35 -9.14 -10.84 -16.01
N ASP A 36 -10.17 -11.22 -15.23
CA ASP A 36 -11.56 -10.96 -15.54
C ASP A 36 -11.98 -9.64 -14.88
N LEU A 37 -12.54 -8.71 -15.66
CA LEU A 37 -12.93 -7.40 -15.13
C LEU A 37 -14.03 -7.51 -14.07
N ASP A 38 -14.96 -8.45 -14.26
CA ASP A 38 -16.08 -8.67 -13.35
C ASP A 38 -15.61 -9.10 -11.95
N TYR A 39 -14.53 -9.89 -11.85
CA TYR A 39 -13.90 -10.27 -10.58
C TYR A 39 -13.52 -9.03 -9.75
N TRP A 40 -12.90 -8.03 -10.38
CA TRP A 40 -12.52 -6.79 -9.72
C TRP A 40 -13.72 -5.91 -9.36
N THR A 41 -14.72 -5.81 -10.25
CA THR A 41 -15.92 -5.02 -9.97
C THR A 41 -16.76 -5.61 -8.83
N ASP A 42 -16.88 -6.94 -8.76
CA ASP A 42 -17.60 -7.63 -7.68
C ASP A 42 -16.87 -7.51 -6.35
N LEU A 43 -15.53 -7.59 -6.36
CA LEU A 43 -14.74 -7.30 -5.18
C LEU A 43 -14.95 -5.87 -4.71
N ALA A 44 -14.91 -4.87 -5.61
CA ALA A 44 -15.11 -3.48 -5.24
C ALA A 44 -16.48 -3.23 -4.59
N ARG A 45 -17.55 -3.85 -5.11
CA ARG A 45 -18.89 -3.81 -4.49
C ARG A 45 -18.91 -4.46 -3.10
N THR A 46 -18.23 -5.59 -2.94
CA THR A 46 -18.13 -6.29 -1.65
C THR A 46 -17.44 -5.41 -0.60
N LEU A 47 -16.32 -4.79 -0.97
CA LEU A 47 -15.58 -3.90 -0.08
C LEU A 47 -16.37 -2.63 0.27
N GLU A 48 -17.06 -2.03 -0.69
CA GLU A 48 -17.90 -0.86 -0.43
C GLU A 48 -19.10 -1.18 0.46
N ARG A 49 -19.69 -2.39 0.32
CA ARG A 49 -20.73 -2.88 1.23
C ARG A 49 -20.22 -3.00 2.67
N GLY A 50 -18.99 -3.48 2.86
CA GLY A 50 -18.31 -3.52 4.16
C GLY A 50 -17.71 -2.20 4.63
N LYS A 51 -18.02 -1.10 3.95
CA LYS A 51 -17.55 0.25 4.29
C LYS A 51 -16.03 0.39 4.33
N PHE A 52 -15.27 -0.41 3.59
CA PHE A 52 -13.81 -0.30 3.56
C PHE A 52 -13.37 1.11 3.11
N ASP A 53 -12.31 1.65 3.71
CA ASP A 53 -11.70 2.92 3.30
C ASP A 53 -11.13 2.83 1.89
N GLY A 54 -10.54 1.70 1.55
CA GLY A 54 -10.06 1.45 0.21
C GLY A 54 -9.64 0.01 -0.07
N ILE A 55 -9.26 -0.21 -1.32
CA ILE A 55 -8.43 -1.35 -1.72
C ILE A 55 -7.01 -0.85 -1.94
N PHE A 56 -6.05 -1.51 -1.31
CA PHE A 56 -4.63 -1.26 -1.45
C PHE A 56 -4.05 -2.34 -2.38
N LEU A 57 -3.72 -1.95 -3.60
CA LEU A 57 -3.18 -2.78 -4.65
C LEU A 57 -1.64 -2.73 -4.61
N ALA A 58 -1.04 -3.79 -4.07
CA ALA A 58 0.39 -4.06 -4.18
C ALA A 58 0.80 -4.31 -5.63
N ASP A 59 2.09 -4.12 -5.91
CA ASP A 59 2.67 -4.36 -7.23
C ASP A 59 4.16 -4.69 -7.13
N ILE A 60 4.64 -5.50 -8.07
CA ILE A 60 6.07 -5.72 -8.34
C ILE A 60 6.31 -5.72 -9.85
N VAL A 61 7.48 -5.27 -10.27
CA VAL A 61 7.87 -5.25 -11.70
C VAL A 61 9.05 -6.18 -11.98
N GLY A 62 9.29 -7.13 -11.08
CA GLY A 62 10.29 -8.18 -11.19
C GLY A 62 9.71 -9.52 -10.79
N VAL A 63 10.52 -10.57 -10.92
CA VAL A 63 10.17 -11.95 -10.53
C VAL A 63 10.97 -12.36 -9.30
N TYR A 64 10.39 -13.20 -8.46
CA TYR A 64 11.13 -13.84 -7.36
C TYR A 64 12.01 -14.96 -7.92
N ASP A 65 13.32 -14.79 -7.95
CA ASP A 65 14.24 -15.70 -8.65
C ASP A 65 15.44 -16.13 -7.81
N ILE A 66 15.36 -15.97 -6.48
CA ILE A 66 16.46 -16.30 -5.56
C ILE A 66 16.38 -17.76 -5.09
N TYR A 67 15.18 -18.25 -4.74
CA TYR A 67 15.02 -19.60 -4.19
C TYR A 67 15.32 -20.66 -5.26
N GLN A 68 16.21 -21.60 -4.94
CA GLN A 68 16.69 -22.62 -5.89
C GLN A 68 17.30 -22.04 -7.17
N GLY A 69 17.79 -20.80 -7.12
CA GLY A 69 18.49 -20.15 -8.24
C GLY A 69 17.62 -19.81 -9.45
N GLY A 70 16.29 -19.75 -9.32
CA GLY A 70 15.43 -19.43 -10.45
C GLY A 70 13.95 -19.20 -10.10
N PRO A 71 13.13 -18.84 -11.11
CA PRO A 71 11.73 -18.48 -10.92
C PRO A 71 10.78 -19.70 -10.89
N ASP A 72 11.28 -20.93 -10.97
CA ASP A 72 10.47 -22.14 -11.17
C ASP A 72 9.41 -22.35 -10.09
N THR A 73 9.80 -22.22 -8.82
CA THR A 73 8.86 -22.31 -7.68
C THR A 73 7.81 -21.19 -7.74
N PRO A 74 8.18 -19.90 -7.87
CA PRO A 74 7.21 -18.83 -8.07
C PRO A 74 6.24 -19.05 -9.24
N LEU A 75 6.72 -19.56 -10.38
CA LEU A 75 5.89 -19.86 -11.55
C LEU A 75 4.91 -21.00 -11.26
N ARG A 76 5.35 -22.07 -10.59
CA ARG A 76 4.53 -23.23 -10.23
C ARG A 76 3.47 -22.90 -9.18
N GLU A 77 3.84 -22.13 -8.17
CA GLU A 77 3.02 -21.82 -6.98
C GLU A 77 2.28 -20.49 -7.10
N SER A 78 2.42 -19.80 -8.23
CA SER A 78 1.90 -18.48 -8.53
C SER A 78 2.26 -17.40 -7.49
N VAL A 79 3.52 -17.38 -7.06
CA VAL A 79 4.03 -16.41 -6.09
C VAL A 79 4.19 -15.04 -6.79
N GLN A 80 3.11 -14.26 -6.79
CA GLN A 80 3.01 -12.93 -7.44
C GLN A 80 3.37 -12.92 -8.94
N ILE A 81 3.29 -14.08 -9.60
CA ILE A 81 3.42 -14.23 -11.04
C ILE A 81 2.41 -15.29 -11.53
N PRO A 82 1.65 -15.05 -12.62
CA PRO A 82 1.60 -13.82 -13.42
C PRO A 82 1.03 -12.62 -12.64
N ILE A 83 1.39 -11.42 -13.08
CA ILE A 83 0.96 -10.14 -12.51
C ILE A 83 0.60 -9.16 -13.63
N ASN A 84 -0.43 -8.37 -13.42
CA ASN A 84 -0.88 -7.31 -14.33
C ASN A 84 -0.82 -5.94 -13.65
N ASP A 85 -0.82 -4.87 -14.46
CA ASP A 85 -0.78 -3.48 -13.97
C ASP A 85 -1.99 -3.19 -13.04
N PRO A 86 -1.76 -2.74 -11.79
CA PRO A 86 -2.85 -2.46 -10.84
C PRO A 86 -3.65 -1.19 -11.19
N THR A 87 -3.10 -0.27 -11.98
CA THR A 87 -3.75 1.00 -12.31
C THR A 87 -4.88 0.82 -13.33
N LEU A 88 -4.79 -0.20 -14.19
CA LEU A 88 -5.74 -0.42 -15.29
C LEU A 88 -7.09 -0.97 -14.83
N ILE A 89 -7.15 -1.63 -13.67
CA ILE A 89 -8.41 -2.13 -13.08
C ILE A 89 -9.17 -1.07 -12.29
N VAL A 90 -8.51 0.05 -11.91
CA VAL A 90 -9.12 1.09 -11.07
C VAL A 90 -10.34 1.76 -11.70
N PRO A 91 -10.33 2.20 -12.99
CA PRO A 91 -11.49 2.86 -13.58
C PRO A 91 -12.76 2.00 -13.56
N ALA A 92 -12.63 0.69 -13.78
CA ALA A 92 -13.77 -0.23 -13.74
C ALA A 92 -14.33 -0.40 -12.33
N MET A 93 -13.46 -0.61 -11.34
CA MET A 93 -13.89 -0.67 -9.93
C MET A 93 -14.51 0.65 -9.47
N ALA A 94 -13.95 1.78 -9.91
CA ALA A 94 -14.44 3.11 -9.58
C ALA A 94 -15.83 3.38 -10.19
N ALA A 95 -16.14 2.84 -11.36
CA ALA A 95 -17.44 2.99 -12.01
C ALA A 95 -18.59 2.28 -11.25
N VAL A 96 -18.27 1.25 -10.46
CA VAL A 96 -19.27 0.47 -9.69
C VAL A 96 -19.29 0.80 -8.20
N THR A 97 -18.54 1.83 -7.78
CA THR A 97 -18.41 2.27 -6.39
C THR A 97 -18.53 3.80 -6.27
N LYS A 98 -18.98 4.29 -5.12
CA LYS A 98 -19.14 5.72 -4.84
C LYS A 98 -18.10 6.28 -3.88
N HIS A 99 -17.64 5.48 -2.93
CA HIS A 99 -16.84 5.92 -1.79
C HIS A 99 -15.52 5.18 -1.64
N LEU A 100 -15.41 3.93 -2.09
CA LEU A 100 -14.20 3.13 -1.95
C LEU A 100 -12.96 3.84 -2.53
N GLY A 101 -11.88 3.92 -1.75
CA GLY A 101 -10.57 4.42 -2.18
C GLY A 101 -9.74 3.37 -2.93
N PHE A 102 -8.79 3.83 -3.75
CA PHE A 102 -7.92 2.97 -4.56
C PHE A 102 -6.45 3.37 -4.35
N GLY A 103 -5.77 2.70 -3.42
CA GLY A 103 -4.33 2.84 -3.24
C GLY A 103 -3.59 1.98 -4.25
N VAL A 104 -2.95 2.58 -5.25
CA VAL A 104 -2.17 1.84 -6.26
C VAL A 104 -0.68 1.93 -5.99
N THR A 105 0.01 0.80 -6.07
CA THR A 105 1.47 0.77 -6.01
C THR A 105 2.05 1.12 -7.37
N ALA A 106 3.07 1.96 -7.39
CA ALA A 106 3.85 2.25 -8.59
C ALA A 106 5.32 2.43 -8.22
N ASN A 107 6.19 1.77 -8.99
CA ASN A 107 7.63 1.81 -8.77
C ASN A 107 8.28 3.02 -9.47
N LEU A 108 8.84 3.91 -8.68
CA LEU A 108 9.44 5.15 -9.15
C LEU A 108 10.70 4.99 -9.99
N THR A 109 11.41 3.89 -9.81
CA THR A 109 12.75 3.70 -10.39
C THR A 109 12.70 3.59 -11.92
N TYR A 110 11.56 3.15 -12.48
CA TYR A 110 11.48 2.72 -13.87
C TYR A 110 10.51 3.53 -14.75
N GLU A 111 9.69 4.42 -14.17
CA GLU A 111 8.72 5.21 -14.92
C GLU A 111 9.05 6.71 -14.89
N PRO A 112 9.08 7.41 -16.05
CA PRO A 112 9.30 8.85 -16.06
C PRO A 112 8.21 9.64 -15.29
N PRO A 113 8.59 10.60 -14.42
CA PRO A 113 7.65 11.31 -13.54
C PRO A 113 6.55 12.08 -14.28
N TYR A 114 6.83 12.56 -15.48
CA TYR A 114 5.85 13.31 -16.26
C TYR A 114 4.66 12.46 -16.72
N LEU A 115 4.91 11.24 -17.19
CA LEU A 115 3.83 10.32 -17.61
C LEU A 115 3.07 9.76 -16.41
N PHE A 116 3.79 9.46 -15.33
CA PHE A 116 3.18 9.04 -14.08
C PHE A 116 2.27 10.11 -13.47
N ALA A 117 2.73 11.37 -13.42
CA ALA A 117 1.94 12.50 -12.94
C ALA A 117 0.61 12.65 -13.70
N ARG A 118 0.65 12.47 -15.03
CA ARG A 118 -0.56 12.44 -15.87
C ARG A 118 -1.46 11.26 -15.51
N ARG A 119 -0.92 10.04 -15.40
CA ARG A 119 -1.69 8.83 -15.04
C ARG A 119 -2.45 9.03 -13.72
N MET A 120 -1.78 9.53 -12.69
CA MET A 120 -2.40 9.78 -11.39
C MET A 120 -3.46 10.88 -11.44
N SER A 121 -3.22 11.97 -12.18
CA SER A 121 -4.23 13.03 -12.36
C SER A 121 -5.48 12.51 -13.07
N THR A 122 -5.30 11.68 -14.10
CA THR A 122 -6.40 11.01 -14.79
C THR A 122 -7.20 10.12 -13.84
N LEU A 123 -6.53 9.28 -13.04
CA LEU A 123 -7.21 8.45 -12.04
C LEU A 123 -7.93 9.31 -11.00
N ASP A 124 -7.34 10.41 -10.54
CA ASP A 124 -7.98 11.29 -9.57
C ASP A 124 -9.25 11.95 -10.14
N HIS A 125 -9.22 12.37 -11.41
CA HIS A 125 -10.42 12.86 -12.12
C HIS A 125 -11.49 11.77 -12.27
N LEU A 126 -11.13 10.60 -12.82
CA LEU A 126 -12.08 9.51 -13.11
C LEU A 126 -12.71 8.92 -11.84
N THR A 127 -11.91 8.81 -10.78
CA THR A 127 -12.36 8.29 -9.49
C THR A 127 -13.07 9.35 -8.63
N LYS A 128 -13.08 10.62 -9.07
CA LYS A 128 -13.58 11.79 -8.30
C LYS A 128 -12.86 11.94 -6.97
N GLY A 129 -11.53 11.95 -7.01
CA GLY A 129 -10.70 12.13 -5.84
C GLY A 129 -10.67 10.91 -4.95
N ARG A 130 -10.61 9.68 -5.48
CA ARG A 130 -10.55 8.47 -4.65
C ARG A 130 -9.26 7.67 -4.83
N VAL A 131 -8.28 8.21 -5.54
CA VAL A 131 -7.02 7.54 -5.78
C VAL A 131 -5.98 7.90 -4.71
N GLY A 132 -5.26 6.88 -4.27
CA GLY A 132 -4.03 6.98 -3.50
C GLY A 132 -2.89 6.32 -4.24
N TRP A 133 -1.66 6.69 -3.91
CA TRP A 133 -0.46 6.15 -4.49
C TRP A 133 0.46 5.62 -3.39
N ASN A 134 0.77 4.33 -3.43
CA ASN A 134 1.81 3.71 -2.63
C ASN A 134 3.19 3.88 -3.31
N ILE A 135 4.00 4.73 -2.71
CA ILE A 135 5.34 5.08 -3.18
C ILE A 135 6.30 3.94 -2.84
N VAL A 136 6.83 3.27 -3.87
CA VAL A 136 7.84 2.22 -3.70
C VAL A 136 9.06 2.47 -4.57
N THR A 137 10.23 2.12 -4.04
CA THR A 137 11.54 2.22 -4.70
C THR A 137 11.95 0.90 -5.37
N GLY A 138 11.23 -0.20 -5.09
CA GLY A 138 11.55 -1.56 -5.54
C GLY A 138 12.66 -2.21 -4.72
N TYR A 139 12.77 -3.55 -4.78
CA TYR A 139 13.82 -4.33 -4.10
C TYR A 139 14.25 -5.60 -4.86
N LEU A 140 13.66 -5.89 -6.02
CA LEU A 140 13.99 -7.06 -6.82
C LEU A 140 15.06 -6.73 -7.86
N ASP A 141 16.16 -7.49 -7.88
CA ASP A 141 17.22 -7.32 -8.89
C ASP A 141 16.73 -7.70 -10.29
N SER A 142 15.85 -8.69 -10.37
CA SER A 142 15.16 -9.09 -11.61
C SER A 142 14.41 -7.94 -12.28
N ALA A 143 13.84 -7.00 -11.51
CA ALA A 143 13.21 -5.80 -12.05
C ALA A 143 14.23 -4.89 -12.75
N ALA A 144 15.42 -4.71 -12.17
CA ALA A 144 16.47 -3.91 -12.79
C ALA A 144 16.91 -4.52 -14.12
N ARG A 145 17.15 -5.83 -14.15
CA ARG A 145 17.52 -6.56 -15.38
C ARG A 145 16.41 -6.53 -16.43
N GLY A 146 15.15 -6.73 -16.02
CA GLY A 146 13.99 -6.63 -16.90
C GLY A 146 13.80 -5.24 -17.51
N MET A 147 14.28 -4.19 -16.84
CA MET A 147 14.22 -2.79 -17.29
C MET A 147 15.51 -2.33 -17.98
N GLY A 148 16.42 -3.25 -18.33
CA GLY A 148 17.64 -2.96 -19.09
C GLY A 148 18.81 -2.41 -18.26
N LEU A 149 18.76 -2.50 -16.93
CA LEU A 149 19.88 -2.19 -16.04
C LEU A 149 20.68 -3.45 -15.72
N THR A 150 21.99 -3.31 -15.45
CA THR A 150 22.84 -4.45 -15.10
C THR A 150 22.48 -5.05 -13.73
N GLN A 151 22.20 -4.19 -12.77
CA GLN A 151 21.87 -4.56 -11.39
C GLN A 151 21.02 -3.47 -10.75
N GLN A 152 20.44 -3.80 -9.61
CA GLN A 152 19.69 -2.86 -8.78
C GLN A 152 20.57 -1.71 -8.25
N ILE A 153 20.00 -0.51 -8.25
CA ILE A 153 20.58 0.68 -7.62
C ILE A 153 20.62 0.48 -6.10
N ALA A 154 21.69 0.93 -5.45
CA ALA A 154 21.89 0.81 -4.01
C ALA A 154 20.70 1.37 -3.21
N HIS A 155 20.41 0.76 -2.05
CA HIS A 155 19.18 1.04 -1.31
C HIS A 155 18.93 2.53 -1.02
N ASP A 156 19.94 3.25 -0.50
CA ASP A 156 19.79 4.65 -0.10
C ASP A 156 19.68 5.57 -1.32
N ASP A 157 20.46 5.32 -2.37
CA ASP A 157 20.42 6.06 -3.64
C ASP A 157 19.03 6.00 -4.30
N ARG A 158 18.30 4.88 -4.14
CA ARG A 158 16.91 4.79 -4.61
C ARG A 158 15.99 5.78 -3.91
N TYR A 159 16.21 6.07 -2.63
CA TYR A 159 15.42 7.06 -1.90
C TYR A 159 15.83 8.49 -2.25
N ASP A 160 17.10 8.75 -2.55
CA ASP A 160 17.54 10.07 -3.04
C ASP A 160 16.92 10.36 -4.42
N ARG A 161 16.86 9.35 -5.29
CA ARG A 161 16.12 9.40 -6.55
C ARG A 161 14.62 9.57 -6.33
N ALA A 162 14.05 8.94 -5.29
CA ALA A 162 12.63 9.12 -4.95
C ALA A 162 12.34 10.55 -4.48
N ASP A 163 13.21 11.17 -3.66
CA ASP A 163 13.04 12.57 -3.23
C ASP A 163 13.02 13.52 -4.44
N ASP A 164 13.91 13.32 -5.41
CA ASP A 164 13.94 14.13 -6.64
C ASP A 164 12.69 13.88 -7.50
N TYR A 165 12.23 12.63 -7.58
CA TYR A 165 10.97 12.28 -8.24
C TYR A 165 9.77 13.01 -7.60
N MET A 166 9.70 13.01 -6.28
CA MET A 166 8.64 13.68 -5.52
C MET A 166 8.62 15.17 -5.83
N ASN A 167 9.79 15.81 -5.87
CA ASN A 167 9.91 17.22 -6.24
C ASN A 167 9.34 17.51 -7.64
N VAL A 168 9.60 16.63 -8.62
CA VAL A 168 9.02 16.76 -9.97
C VAL A 168 7.50 16.69 -9.93
N VAL A 169 6.95 15.62 -9.34
CA VAL A 169 5.50 15.40 -9.40
C VAL A 169 4.72 16.41 -8.57
N TYR A 170 5.26 16.88 -7.45
CA TYR A 170 4.64 17.98 -6.70
C TYR A 170 4.59 19.27 -7.50
N LYS A 171 5.65 19.63 -8.22
CA LYS A 171 5.61 20.81 -9.10
C LYS A 171 4.56 20.63 -10.20
N LEU A 172 4.48 19.45 -10.82
CA LEU A 172 3.48 19.19 -11.86
C LEU A 172 2.04 19.30 -11.31
N TRP A 173 1.73 18.67 -10.16
CA TRP A 173 0.39 18.65 -9.59
C TRP A 173 -0.02 19.96 -8.88
N GLU A 174 0.90 20.60 -8.15
CA GLU A 174 0.59 21.71 -7.25
C GLU A 174 0.98 23.08 -7.83
N GLN A 175 1.97 23.15 -8.74
CA GLN A 175 2.51 24.42 -9.26
C GLN A 175 2.05 24.76 -10.68
N SER A 176 1.93 23.75 -11.56
CA SER A 176 1.81 24.00 -13.00
C SER A 176 0.48 24.65 -13.41
N TRP A 177 -0.60 24.46 -12.65
CA TRP A 177 -1.90 25.08 -12.90
C TRP A 177 -2.42 25.73 -11.62
N GLU A 178 -2.85 26.99 -11.67
CA GLU A 178 -3.57 27.62 -10.56
C GLU A 178 -4.97 27.02 -10.38
N ASP A 179 -5.60 27.23 -9.22
CA ASP A 179 -6.89 26.60 -8.89
C ASP A 179 -8.03 27.03 -9.82
N ASP A 180 -8.00 28.27 -10.31
CA ASP A 180 -9.00 28.84 -11.21
C ASP A 180 -8.50 29.00 -12.65
N ALA A 181 -7.48 28.22 -13.03
CA ALA A 181 -6.93 28.24 -14.39
C ALA A 181 -7.93 27.72 -15.44
N VAL A 182 -8.86 26.82 -15.08
CA VAL A 182 -9.85 26.25 -16.01
C VAL A 182 -11.24 26.80 -15.73
N VAL A 183 -11.78 27.59 -16.67
CA VAL A 183 -13.05 28.30 -16.53
C VAL A 183 -14.18 27.78 -17.42
N ARG A 184 -13.85 27.09 -18.51
CA ARG A 184 -14.82 26.50 -19.46
C ARG A 184 -15.87 27.50 -19.95
N ASP A 185 -15.50 28.76 -20.13
CA ASP A 185 -16.39 29.83 -20.58
C ASP A 185 -16.69 29.67 -22.08
N ARG A 186 -17.91 29.21 -22.37
CA ARG A 186 -18.40 29.01 -23.74
C ARG A 186 -18.69 30.32 -24.45
N ALA A 187 -19.13 31.35 -23.73
CA ALA A 187 -19.49 32.65 -24.30
C ALA A 187 -18.24 33.42 -24.72
N ALA A 188 -17.22 33.45 -23.85
CA ALA A 188 -15.93 34.06 -24.15
C ALA A 188 -15.02 33.16 -25.03
N ARG A 189 -15.40 31.90 -25.25
CA ARG A 189 -14.58 30.85 -25.92
C ARG A 189 -13.23 30.62 -25.23
N VAL A 190 -13.20 30.70 -23.91
CA VAL A 190 -12.00 30.48 -23.08
C VAL A 190 -12.20 29.20 -22.28
N PHE A 191 -11.44 28.16 -22.61
CA PHE A 191 -11.46 26.94 -21.79
C PHE A 191 -10.60 27.12 -20.52
N SER A 192 -9.39 27.69 -20.68
CA SER A 192 -8.44 27.94 -19.60
C SER A 192 -7.73 29.29 -19.79
N HIS A 193 -7.36 29.93 -18.68
CA HIS A 193 -6.57 31.15 -18.63
C HIS A 193 -5.07 30.83 -18.81
N PRO A 194 -4.43 31.21 -19.92
CA PRO A 194 -3.06 30.81 -20.22
C PRO A 194 -2.02 31.44 -19.26
N ASP A 195 -2.31 32.60 -18.70
CA ASP A 195 -1.51 33.30 -17.69
C ASP A 195 -1.48 32.58 -16.33
N LYS A 196 -2.41 31.65 -16.11
CA LYS A 196 -2.53 30.81 -14.91
C LYS A 196 -2.01 29.38 -15.09
N VAL A 197 -1.40 29.11 -16.25
CA VAL A 197 -0.76 27.84 -16.58
C VAL A 197 0.73 28.06 -16.73
N HIS A 198 1.48 27.44 -15.84
CA HIS A 198 2.89 27.69 -15.62
C HIS A 198 3.73 26.51 -16.07
N ARG A 199 4.79 26.83 -16.81
CA ARG A 199 5.85 25.88 -17.15
C ARG A 199 6.64 25.54 -15.89
N VAL A 200 6.73 24.25 -15.58
CA VAL A 200 7.55 23.69 -14.52
C VAL A 200 8.95 23.44 -15.07
N LYS A 201 9.94 24.14 -14.51
CA LYS A 201 11.36 23.87 -14.69
C LYS A 201 11.91 23.16 -13.47
N HIS A 202 12.53 22.01 -13.69
CA HIS A 202 13.26 21.28 -12.67
C HIS A 202 14.53 20.72 -13.28
N ASP A 203 15.63 21.05 -12.65
CA ASP A 203 16.97 20.55 -12.98
C ASP A 203 17.53 19.95 -11.69
N GLY A 204 17.14 18.69 -11.45
CA GLY A 204 17.51 17.91 -10.28
C GLY A 204 18.64 16.92 -10.58
N PRO A 205 19.24 16.30 -9.55
CA PRO A 205 20.31 15.33 -9.71
C PRO A 205 19.92 14.10 -10.55
N TYR A 206 18.64 13.74 -10.60
CA TYR A 206 18.17 12.55 -11.32
C TYR A 206 17.18 12.86 -12.45
N TYR A 207 16.41 13.95 -12.33
CA TYR A 207 15.41 14.33 -13.32
C TYR A 207 15.59 15.77 -13.80
N SER A 208 15.52 15.94 -15.12
CA SER A 208 15.44 17.25 -15.76
C SER A 208 14.13 17.31 -16.54
N ILE A 209 13.24 18.25 -16.16
CA ILE A 209 11.98 18.48 -16.87
C ILE A 209 11.78 19.97 -17.14
N ASP A 210 11.21 20.25 -18.31
CA ASP A 210 10.81 21.59 -18.70
C ASP A 210 9.47 21.52 -19.47
N ALA A 211 8.37 21.49 -18.72
CA ALA A 211 7.05 21.14 -19.24
C ALA A 211 5.90 21.85 -18.51
N ILE A 212 4.74 21.91 -19.15
CA ILE A 212 3.46 22.21 -18.48
C ILE A 212 2.82 20.86 -18.15
N HIS A 213 2.24 20.70 -16.96
CA HIS A 213 1.50 19.49 -16.63
C HIS A 213 0.31 19.32 -17.59
N LEU A 214 0.11 18.12 -18.14
CA LEU A 214 -0.90 17.92 -19.20
C LEU A 214 -2.33 17.89 -18.69
N SER A 215 -2.53 17.71 -17.38
CA SER A 215 -3.85 17.60 -16.77
C SER A 215 -4.19 18.86 -15.99
N GLU A 216 -5.43 19.32 -16.13
CA GLU A 216 -5.98 20.35 -15.25
C GLU A 216 -6.07 19.88 -13.79
N PRO A 217 -6.17 20.79 -12.81
CA PRO A 217 -6.26 20.42 -11.40
C PRO A 217 -7.39 19.43 -11.12
N SER A 218 -7.03 18.24 -10.65
CA SER A 218 -7.99 17.24 -10.14
C SER A 218 -8.45 17.61 -8.72
N LEU A 219 -9.41 16.88 -8.13
CA LEU A 219 -9.96 17.22 -6.80
C LEU A 219 -8.92 17.16 -5.68
N GLN A 220 -8.02 16.17 -5.72
CA GLN A 220 -6.94 16.06 -4.75
C GLN A 220 -5.64 16.74 -5.19
N ARG A 221 -5.45 17.00 -6.50
CA ARG A 221 -4.19 17.39 -7.16
C ARG A 221 -3.16 16.28 -6.96
N THR A 222 -2.49 16.29 -5.82
CA THR A 222 -1.66 15.16 -5.39
C THR A 222 -2.56 14.03 -4.86
N PRO A 223 -2.43 12.77 -5.35
CA PRO A 223 -3.14 11.62 -4.80
C PRO A 223 -2.80 11.39 -3.32
N VAL A 224 -3.59 10.62 -2.57
CA VAL A 224 -3.22 10.31 -1.18
C VAL A 224 -1.92 9.51 -1.17
N LEU A 225 -0.92 9.95 -0.41
CA LEU A 225 0.41 9.33 -0.44
C LEU A 225 0.53 8.22 0.61
N TYR A 226 0.63 6.99 0.14
CA TYR A 226 0.98 5.82 0.93
C TYR A 226 2.48 5.51 0.79
N GLN A 227 3.06 4.88 1.79
CA GLN A 227 4.44 4.37 1.74
C GLN A 227 4.58 3.15 2.66
N ALA A 228 5.54 2.25 2.38
CA ALA A 228 5.75 1.00 3.15
C ALA A 228 7.22 0.71 3.51
N GLY A 229 8.10 1.69 3.43
CA GLY A 229 9.53 1.58 3.71
C GLY A 229 9.82 1.60 5.21
N SER A 230 10.51 0.57 5.67
CA SER A 230 10.80 0.32 7.10
C SER A 230 12.26 0.53 7.50
N SER A 231 13.16 0.76 6.54
CA SER A 231 14.56 1.11 6.80
C SER A 231 14.67 2.52 7.38
N GLN A 232 15.78 2.88 8.04
CA GLN A 232 15.95 4.23 8.60
C GLN A 232 15.71 5.34 7.56
N ARG A 233 16.26 5.17 6.35
CA ARG A 233 16.06 6.07 5.21
C ARG A 233 14.61 6.07 4.72
N GLY A 234 13.96 4.90 4.70
CA GLY A 234 12.56 4.74 4.34
C GLY A 234 11.60 5.38 5.34
N VAL A 235 11.88 5.28 6.63
CA VAL A 235 11.10 5.93 7.69
C VAL A 235 11.25 7.46 7.61
N ASP A 236 12.44 7.99 7.37
CA ASP A 236 12.62 9.43 7.14
C ASP A 236 11.87 9.92 5.89
N PHE A 237 11.91 9.15 4.80
CA PHE A 237 11.14 9.43 3.59
C PHE A 237 9.62 9.41 3.86
N ALA A 238 9.14 8.41 4.60
CA ALA A 238 7.74 8.30 5.00
C ALA A 238 7.30 9.48 5.89
N ALA A 239 8.09 9.81 6.90
CA ALA A 239 7.84 10.94 7.79
C ALA A 239 7.71 12.26 7.01
N ARG A 240 8.51 12.43 5.94
CA ARG A 240 8.49 13.62 5.08
C ARG A 240 7.31 13.67 4.11
N HIS A 241 6.93 12.54 3.50
CA HIS A 241 6.03 12.51 2.34
C HIS A 241 4.72 11.73 2.54
N ALA A 242 4.69 10.74 3.41
CA ALA A 242 3.54 9.84 3.51
C ALA A 242 2.41 10.50 4.29
N GLU A 243 1.18 10.36 3.79
CA GLU A 243 -0.04 10.58 4.54
C GLU A 243 -0.49 9.27 5.21
N CYS A 244 -0.17 8.14 4.60
CA CYS A 244 -0.46 6.81 5.12
C CYS A 244 0.81 5.93 5.10
N VAL A 245 1.10 5.23 6.18
CA VAL A 245 2.25 4.29 6.24
C VAL A 245 1.76 2.88 6.51
N PHE A 246 2.19 1.94 5.66
CA PHE A 246 1.98 0.52 5.87
C PHE A 246 3.16 -0.07 6.65
N VAL A 247 2.85 -0.70 7.78
CA VAL A 247 3.83 -1.40 8.63
C VAL A 247 3.51 -2.90 8.73
N GLY A 248 4.54 -3.72 8.82
CA GLY A 248 4.38 -5.14 9.13
C GLY A 248 3.82 -5.33 10.54
N GLY A 249 2.70 -6.04 10.67
CA GLY A 249 2.01 -6.31 11.94
C GLY A 249 2.48 -7.61 12.61
N GLN A 250 3.77 -7.77 12.89
CA GLN A 250 4.28 -9.03 13.46
C GLN A 250 4.08 -9.15 14.98
N ASN A 251 4.32 -8.08 15.74
CA ASN A 251 4.02 -8.03 17.17
C ASN A 251 3.70 -6.59 17.62
N LYS A 252 2.78 -6.43 18.57
CA LYS A 252 2.22 -5.14 18.99
C LYS A 252 3.30 -4.19 19.54
N GLN A 253 4.25 -4.68 20.34
CA GLN A 253 5.28 -3.85 21.00
C GLN A 253 6.29 -3.28 19.99
N LEU A 254 6.74 -4.09 19.04
CA LEU A 254 7.61 -3.66 17.94
C LEU A 254 6.86 -2.70 17.03
N THR A 255 5.61 -3.01 16.68
CA THR A 255 4.80 -2.11 15.87
C THR A 255 4.59 -0.76 16.57
N ARG A 256 4.37 -0.73 17.89
CA ARG A 256 4.32 0.53 18.66
C ARG A 256 5.62 1.32 18.53
N SER A 257 6.76 0.65 18.69
CA SER A 257 8.07 1.30 18.56
C SER A 257 8.25 1.94 17.17
N ILE A 258 7.80 1.26 16.11
CA ILE A 258 7.82 1.79 14.74
C ILE A 258 6.86 2.97 14.57
N VAL A 259 5.63 2.85 15.10
CA VAL A 259 4.61 3.91 15.08
C VAL A 259 5.13 5.18 15.76
N ASP A 260 5.73 5.04 16.94
CA ASP A 260 6.25 6.15 17.72
C ASP A 260 7.44 6.81 17.00
N ASP A 261 8.34 6.04 16.36
CA ASP A 261 9.46 6.58 15.57
C ASP A 261 8.99 7.36 14.33
N ILE A 262 8.04 6.81 13.56
CA ILE A 262 7.45 7.49 12.38
C ILE A 262 6.86 8.84 12.80
N ARG A 263 6.04 8.84 13.86
CA ARG A 263 5.37 10.05 14.35
C ARG A 263 6.36 11.07 14.90
N ALA A 264 7.39 10.63 15.64
CA ALA A 264 8.46 11.51 16.13
C ALA A 264 9.26 12.15 14.99
N ARG A 265 9.54 11.40 13.92
CA ARG A 265 10.22 11.95 12.74
C ARG A 265 9.35 12.90 11.93
N ALA A 266 8.03 12.67 11.85
CA ALA A 266 7.11 13.59 11.19
C ALA A 266 7.18 15.00 11.82
N VAL A 267 7.29 15.07 13.15
CA VAL A 267 7.46 16.33 13.90
C VAL A 267 8.74 17.07 13.50
N ARG A 268 9.83 16.36 13.23
CA ARG A 268 11.10 16.96 12.76
C ARG A 268 10.95 17.65 11.39
N PHE A 269 9.95 17.25 10.60
CA PHE A 269 9.59 17.88 9.32
C PHE A 269 8.46 18.92 9.46
N GLY A 270 8.11 19.34 10.69
CA GLY A 270 7.09 20.35 10.93
C GLY A 270 5.65 19.86 10.80
N ARG A 271 5.43 18.54 10.73
CA ARG A 271 4.09 17.92 10.63
C ARG A 271 3.56 17.54 12.00
N ALA A 272 2.25 17.43 12.14
CA ALA A 272 1.65 16.84 13.33
C ALA A 272 1.78 15.30 13.30
N PRO A 273 1.92 14.61 14.44
CA PRO A 273 1.92 13.15 14.51
C PRO A 273 0.72 12.50 13.80
N ASP A 274 -0.46 13.13 13.89
CA ASP A 274 -1.72 12.62 13.33
C ASP A 274 -1.93 12.93 11.84
N ASP A 275 -1.00 13.67 11.22
CA ASP A 275 -0.94 13.87 9.76
C ASP A 275 -0.51 12.60 9.02
N ILE A 276 -0.11 11.54 9.75
CA ILE A 276 0.23 10.22 9.22
C ILE A 276 -0.70 9.17 9.82
N LYS A 277 -1.47 8.48 8.97
CA LYS A 277 -2.25 7.28 9.36
C LYS A 277 -1.41 6.03 9.17
N ILE A 278 -1.36 5.17 10.19
CA ILE A 278 -0.54 3.96 10.15
C ILE A 278 -1.43 2.74 10.06
N PHE A 279 -1.20 1.91 9.03
CA PHE A 279 -1.94 0.68 8.78
C PHE A 279 -1.05 -0.53 9.07
N ALA A 280 -1.50 -1.43 9.94
CA ALA A 280 -0.83 -2.71 10.16
C ALA A 280 -1.35 -3.78 9.20
N GLY A 281 -0.46 -4.62 8.68
CA GLY A 281 -0.86 -5.80 7.92
C GLY A 281 -1.45 -6.86 8.86
N ILE A 282 -2.62 -7.41 8.51
CA ILE A 282 -3.26 -8.47 9.30
C ILE A 282 -3.90 -9.53 8.39
N THR A 283 -3.89 -10.78 8.84
CA THR A 283 -4.59 -11.89 8.20
C THR A 283 -5.66 -12.38 9.16
N VAL A 284 -6.91 -12.49 8.70
CA VAL A 284 -8.04 -12.94 9.53
C VAL A 284 -8.66 -14.18 8.93
N VAL A 285 -8.96 -15.16 9.78
CA VAL A 285 -9.86 -16.28 9.47
C VAL A 285 -11.00 -16.25 10.48
N VAL A 286 -12.17 -15.83 10.03
CA VAL A 286 -13.35 -15.68 10.88
C VAL A 286 -14.40 -16.74 10.55
N GLY A 287 -15.10 -17.22 11.58
CA GLY A 287 -16.28 -18.05 11.47
C GLY A 287 -17.32 -17.60 12.49
N GLU A 288 -18.58 -18.04 12.34
CA GLU A 288 -19.66 -17.67 13.26
C GLU A 288 -19.36 -18.02 14.73
N THR A 289 -18.54 -19.05 14.94
CA THR A 289 -18.02 -19.46 16.24
C THR A 289 -16.51 -19.67 16.15
N GLU A 290 -15.82 -19.67 17.30
CA GLU A 290 -14.40 -20.01 17.37
C GLU A 290 -14.10 -21.38 16.72
N ARG A 291 -14.95 -22.39 16.99
CA ARG A 291 -14.82 -23.72 16.39
C ARG A 291 -14.89 -23.66 14.87
N ALA A 292 -15.88 -22.96 14.32
CA ALA A 292 -16.03 -22.82 12.87
C ALA A 292 -14.85 -22.07 12.24
N ALA A 293 -14.30 -21.06 12.93
CA ALA A 293 -13.10 -20.35 12.49
C ALA A 293 -11.87 -21.27 12.47
N GLN A 294 -11.70 -22.10 13.50
CA GLN A 294 -10.60 -23.06 13.59
C GLN A 294 -10.72 -24.15 12.52
N GLU A 295 -11.92 -24.69 12.28
CA GLU A 295 -12.18 -25.66 11.21
C GLU A 295 -11.82 -25.08 9.84
N LYS A 296 -12.25 -23.84 9.57
CA LYS A 296 -11.91 -23.10 8.33
C LYS A 296 -10.40 -22.84 8.21
N PHE A 297 -9.73 -22.48 9.31
CA PHE A 297 -8.27 -22.29 9.32
C PHE A 297 -7.53 -23.58 8.98
N GLU A 298 -7.91 -24.70 9.60
CA GLU A 298 -7.30 -26.01 9.30
C GLU A 298 -7.61 -26.48 7.87
N GLU A 299 -8.77 -26.11 7.31
CA GLU A 299 -9.07 -26.32 5.89
C GLU A 299 -8.12 -25.52 5.01
N TYR A 300 -8.01 -24.19 5.20
CA TYR A 300 -7.10 -23.34 4.43
C TYR A 300 -5.64 -23.80 4.51
N ARG A 301 -5.20 -24.20 5.70
CA ARG A 301 -3.84 -24.70 5.95
C ARG A 301 -3.49 -25.91 5.08
N ARG A 302 -4.44 -26.76 4.68
CA ARG A 302 -4.18 -27.92 3.80
C ARG A 302 -3.82 -27.52 2.37
N TYR A 303 -4.23 -26.34 1.93
CA TYR A 303 -3.94 -25.79 0.60
C TYR A 303 -2.77 -24.79 0.62
N ALA A 304 -2.33 -24.38 1.80
CA ALA A 304 -1.23 -23.44 1.95
C ALA A 304 0.11 -24.05 1.49
N SER A 305 0.92 -23.24 0.82
CA SER A 305 2.24 -23.62 0.30
C SER A 305 3.34 -22.90 1.07
N ALA A 306 3.96 -23.61 2.02
CA ALA A 306 5.14 -23.11 2.71
C ALA A 306 6.35 -22.96 1.75
N GLU A 307 6.40 -23.75 0.67
CA GLU A 307 7.41 -23.60 -0.38
C GLU A 307 7.21 -22.29 -1.17
N GLY A 308 5.98 -21.94 -1.54
CA GLY A 308 5.67 -20.63 -2.10
C GLY A 308 6.03 -19.49 -1.15
N GLY A 309 5.77 -19.69 0.15
CA GLY A 309 6.20 -18.81 1.24
C GLY A 309 7.70 -18.57 1.29
N ILE A 310 8.50 -19.63 1.25
CA ILE A 310 9.95 -19.52 1.35
C ILE A 310 10.56 -18.97 0.07
N ALA A 311 9.95 -19.22 -1.09
CA ALA A 311 10.35 -18.59 -2.35
C ALA A 311 10.18 -17.07 -2.29
N HIS A 312 9.01 -16.59 -1.85
CA HIS A 312 8.77 -15.16 -1.63
C HIS A 312 9.77 -14.56 -0.64
N PHE A 313 10.04 -15.26 0.47
CA PHE A 313 10.94 -14.76 1.50
C PHE A 313 12.40 -14.76 1.08
N SER A 314 12.83 -15.72 0.26
CA SER A 314 14.19 -15.77 -0.28
C SER A 314 14.51 -14.50 -1.06
N SER A 315 13.63 -14.08 -1.96
CA SER A 315 13.82 -12.84 -2.71
C SER A 315 13.62 -11.58 -1.88
N SER A 316 12.84 -11.63 -0.81
CA SER A 316 12.70 -10.51 0.13
C SER A 316 13.98 -10.26 0.93
N THR A 317 14.76 -11.31 1.20
CA THR A 317 15.97 -11.28 2.06
C THR A 317 17.27 -11.36 1.26
N GLY A 318 17.21 -11.76 -0.01
CA GLY A 318 18.37 -12.10 -0.82
C GLY A 318 19.07 -13.39 -0.37
N ILE A 319 18.47 -14.18 0.52
CA ILE A 319 19.03 -15.45 1.02
C ILE A 319 18.32 -16.60 0.31
N ASP A 320 19.07 -17.46 -0.37
CA ASP A 320 18.52 -18.71 -0.91
C ASP A 320 18.43 -19.77 0.19
N PHE A 321 17.23 -19.92 0.77
CA PHE A 321 16.98 -20.91 1.81
C PHE A 321 17.05 -22.36 1.30
N SER A 322 17.16 -22.60 -0.01
CA SER A 322 17.38 -23.96 -0.52
C SER A 322 18.77 -24.49 -0.17
N GLN A 323 19.73 -23.61 0.07
CA GLN A 323 21.13 -23.94 0.39
C GLN A 323 21.35 -24.39 1.84
N TYR A 324 20.33 -24.25 2.70
CA TYR A 324 20.41 -24.58 4.12
C TYR A 324 19.66 -25.89 4.42
N GLU A 325 20.26 -26.71 5.28
CA GLU A 325 19.53 -27.81 5.93
C GLU A 325 18.46 -27.28 6.89
N LEU A 326 17.46 -28.11 7.24
CA LEU A 326 16.30 -27.67 8.02
C LEU A 326 16.68 -27.00 9.35
N ASP A 327 17.66 -27.55 10.05
CA ASP A 327 18.10 -27.10 11.38
C ASP A 327 19.45 -26.39 11.35
N GLU A 328 19.99 -26.11 10.16
CA GLU A 328 21.21 -25.35 10.02
C GLU A 328 21.01 -23.89 10.45
N PRO A 329 21.89 -23.33 11.29
CA PRO A 329 21.86 -21.92 11.63
C PRO A 329 22.06 -21.01 10.41
N ILE A 330 21.10 -20.14 10.14
CA ILE A 330 21.23 -19.13 9.09
C ILE A 330 22.06 -17.97 9.64
N SER A 331 23.22 -17.74 9.03
CA SER A 331 24.08 -16.60 9.38
C SER A 331 23.58 -15.32 8.70
N TYR A 332 23.65 -14.19 9.41
CA TYR A 332 23.27 -12.89 8.86
C TYR A 332 24.18 -12.52 7.69
N VAL A 333 23.58 -12.27 6.52
CA VAL A 333 24.25 -11.69 5.34
C VAL A 333 23.58 -10.36 5.03
N LYS A 334 24.37 -9.28 4.97
CA LYS A 334 23.87 -7.97 4.51
C LYS A 334 23.59 -8.08 3.01
N THR A 335 22.36 -7.80 2.58
CA THR A 335 21.96 -7.79 1.16
C THR A 335 21.28 -6.45 0.82
N GLU A 336 21.24 -6.08 -0.47
CA GLU A 336 20.54 -4.87 -0.96
C GLU A 336 19.01 -5.04 -1.10
N SER A 337 18.49 -6.20 -0.64
CA SER A 337 17.07 -6.57 -0.65
C SER A 337 16.26 -5.83 0.44
N MET A 338 15.07 -6.31 0.79
CA MET A 338 14.21 -5.63 1.76
C MET A 338 14.85 -5.66 3.16
N GLN A 339 15.46 -4.54 3.57
CA GLN A 339 16.24 -4.44 4.81
C GLN A 339 15.48 -4.92 6.06
N SER A 340 14.17 -4.69 6.17
CA SER A 340 13.39 -5.20 7.32
C SER A 340 13.25 -6.72 7.37
N ALA A 341 13.19 -7.39 6.22
CA ALA A 341 13.21 -8.85 6.19
C ALA A 341 14.59 -9.39 6.61
N VAL A 342 15.66 -8.69 6.24
CA VAL A 342 17.04 -9.03 6.60
C VAL A 342 17.32 -8.76 8.09
N GLU A 343 16.84 -7.64 8.64
CA GLU A 343 16.95 -7.30 10.06
C GLU A 343 16.22 -8.30 10.96
N ALA A 344 15.06 -8.82 10.52
CA ALA A 344 14.32 -9.84 11.23
C ALA A 344 15.14 -11.13 11.47
N ILE A 345 16.11 -11.44 10.60
CA ILE A 345 16.99 -12.62 10.67
C ILE A 345 18.32 -12.30 11.37
N SER A 346 18.62 -11.03 11.65
CA SER A 346 19.91 -10.59 12.17
C SER A 346 20.20 -11.00 13.62
N LYS A 347 21.46 -10.86 14.07
CA LYS A 347 21.90 -11.10 15.46
C LYS A 347 21.17 -10.26 16.53
N LYS A 348 20.39 -9.24 16.13
CA LYS A 348 19.50 -8.46 17.01
C LYS A 348 18.12 -9.10 17.18
N SER A 349 17.85 -10.21 16.49
CA SER A 349 16.64 -11.01 16.67
C SER A 349 16.53 -11.48 18.13
N THR A 350 15.43 -11.11 18.78
CA THR A 350 15.11 -11.54 20.14
C THR A 350 14.59 -12.98 20.20
N THR A 351 14.50 -13.69 19.06
CA THR A 351 13.84 -15.00 18.94
C THR A 351 14.81 -16.20 18.79
N GLY A 352 16.10 -15.99 19.05
CA GLY A 352 17.13 -17.03 19.01
C GLY A 352 17.65 -17.35 17.60
N VAL A 353 18.38 -18.47 17.46
CA VAL A 353 18.99 -18.90 16.20
C VAL A 353 17.91 -19.16 15.14
N TRP A 354 18.00 -18.50 13.99
CA TRP A 354 17.14 -18.72 12.83
C TRP A 354 17.58 -19.97 12.08
N THR A 355 16.62 -20.82 11.72
CA THR A 355 16.82 -22.02 10.88
C THR A 355 15.72 -22.06 9.82
N LYS A 356 15.95 -22.79 8.73
CA LYS A 356 14.96 -22.98 7.65
C LYS A 356 13.66 -23.57 8.20
N ARG A 357 13.72 -24.48 9.17
CA ARG A 357 12.55 -25.05 9.85
C ARG A 357 11.69 -23.96 10.50
N LYS A 358 12.28 -23.07 11.29
CA LYS A 358 11.54 -21.97 11.94
C LYS A 358 10.89 -21.01 10.95
N VAL A 359 11.56 -20.75 9.83
CA VAL A 359 11.00 -19.93 8.73
C VAL A 359 9.75 -20.60 8.15
N LEU A 360 9.85 -21.91 7.84
CA LEU A 360 8.73 -22.69 7.31
C LEU A 360 7.56 -22.80 8.30
N GLU A 361 7.85 -22.98 9.60
CA GLU A 361 6.83 -23.04 10.66
C GLU A 361 6.00 -21.76 10.80
N GLN A 362 6.55 -20.61 10.41
CA GLN A 362 5.80 -19.34 10.37
C GLN A 362 4.82 -19.30 9.20
N MET A 363 5.06 -20.08 8.13
CA MET A 363 4.31 -20.04 6.87
C MET A 363 3.06 -20.92 6.90
N THR A 364 2.32 -20.86 8.01
CA THR A 364 1.12 -21.69 8.26
C THR A 364 0.04 -21.55 7.19
N LEU A 365 -0.13 -20.36 6.61
CA LEU A 365 -0.99 -20.11 5.45
C LEU A 365 -0.18 -19.71 4.19
N GLY A 366 1.09 -20.14 4.09
CA GLY A 366 2.00 -19.79 3.00
C GLY A 366 2.57 -18.37 3.07
N GLY A 367 2.10 -17.54 4.01
CA GLY A 367 2.66 -16.22 4.32
C GLY A 367 3.29 -16.17 5.72
N ARG A 368 4.17 -15.19 5.97
CA ARG A 368 4.89 -15.06 7.27
C ARG A 368 4.07 -14.49 8.42
N ALA A 369 2.93 -13.87 8.14
CA ALA A 369 2.10 -13.25 9.17
C ALA A 369 1.27 -14.34 9.85
N LYS A 370 1.33 -14.39 11.19
CA LYS A 370 0.45 -15.26 11.97
C LYS A 370 -1.00 -14.78 11.80
N PRO A 371 -1.93 -15.63 11.35
CA PRO A 371 -3.32 -15.22 11.21
C PRO A 371 -4.00 -15.10 12.58
N VAL A 372 -4.97 -14.19 12.67
CA VAL A 372 -5.93 -14.11 13.77
C VAL A 372 -7.11 -14.99 13.39
N VAL A 373 -7.36 -16.02 14.20
CA VAL A 373 -8.42 -17.01 13.96
C VAL A 373 -9.41 -16.94 15.11
N GLY A 374 -10.71 -16.79 14.82
CA GLY A 374 -11.71 -16.74 15.88
C GLY A 374 -13.12 -16.35 15.44
N SER A 375 -14.01 -16.27 16.43
CA SER A 375 -15.35 -15.69 16.32
C SER A 375 -15.30 -14.18 16.02
N PRO A 376 -16.40 -13.56 15.58
CA PRO A 376 -16.41 -12.12 15.29
C PRO A 376 -15.98 -11.27 16.49
N GLN A 377 -16.39 -11.66 17.70
CA GLN A 377 -16.02 -10.99 18.94
C GLN A 377 -14.52 -11.04 19.19
N GLN A 378 -13.89 -12.21 19.02
CA GLN A 378 -12.45 -12.39 19.20
C GLN A 378 -11.64 -11.62 18.16
N ILE A 379 -12.09 -11.61 16.90
CA ILE A 379 -11.44 -10.79 15.87
C ILE A 379 -11.55 -9.31 16.23
N ALA A 380 -12.73 -8.84 16.64
CA ALA A 380 -12.93 -7.45 17.04
C ALA A 380 -12.12 -7.06 18.29
N ASP A 381 -11.99 -7.95 19.28
CA ASP A 381 -11.13 -7.75 20.45
C ASP A 381 -9.67 -7.57 20.04
N GLU A 382 -9.17 -8.44 19.16
CA GLU A 382 -7.80 -8.36 18.67
C GLU A 382 -7.57 -7.07 17.88
N LEU A 383 -8.45 -6.70 16.94
CA LEU A 383 -8.34 -5.45 16.18
C LEU A 383 -8.34 -4.22 17.09
N VAL A 384 -9.20 -4.17 18.11
CA VAL A 384 -9.23 -3.07 19.08
C VAL A 384 -7.93 -3.01 19.88
N SER A 385 -7.44 -4.15 20.35
CA SER A 385 -6.19 -4.21 21.12
C SER A 385 -4.98 -3.73 20.30
N TRP A 386 -4.92 -3.97 18.98
CA TRP A 386 -3.88 -3.40 18.12
C TRP A 386 -3.94 -1.87 18.04
N ILE A 387 -5.13 -1.27 17.99
CA ILE A 387 -5.28 0.19 18.00
C ILE A 387 -4.78 0.77 19.32
N GLU A 388 -5.14 0.15 20.44
CA GLU A 388 -4.80 0.62 21.79
C GLU A 388 -3.32 0.37 22.11
N GLU A 389 -2.85 -0.86 21.95
CA GLU A 389 -1.51 -1.29 22.35
C GLU A 389 -0.43 -0.97 21.32
N ALA A 390 -0.73 -0.98 20.02
CA ALA A 390 0.26 -0.66 18.98
C ALA A 390 0.17 0.78 18.46
N GLY A 391 -0.95 1.48 18.71
CA GLY A 391 -1.12 2.89 18.32
C GLY A 391 -1.40 3.12 16.83
N VAL A 392 -1.69 2.04 16.09
CA VAL A 392 -2.06 2.10 14.66
C VAL A 392 -3.42 2.77 14.46
N ASP A 393 -3.70 3.17 13.22
CA ASP A 393 -4.95 3.83 12.82
C ASP A 393 -5.91 2.85 12.13
N GLY A 394 -5.39 1.76 11.60
CA GLY A 394 -6.16 0.81 10.83
C GLY A 394 -5.36 -0.39 10.37
N PHE A 395 -5.96 -1.13 9.43
CA PHE A 395 -5.40 -2.38 8.93
C PHE A 395 -5.43 -2.48 7.42
N ASN A 396 -4.35 -3.05 6.88
CA ASN A 396 -4.32 -3.64 5.55
C ASN A 396 -4.66 -5.13 5.71
N LEU A 397 -5.93 -5.48 5.49
CA LEU A 397 -6.44 -6.85 5.62
C LEU A 397 -5.99 -7.68 4.43
N THR A 398 -5.09 -8.63 4.66
CA THR A 398 -4.58 -9.51 3.60
C THR A 398 -5.63 -10.56 3.22
N ARG A 399 -5.74 -10.83 1.92
CA ARG A 399 -6.59 -11.90 1.42
C ARG A 399 -6.04 -13.28 1.76
N THR A 400 -6.93 -14.21 2.10
CA THR A 400 -6.66 -15.66 2.06
C THR A 400 -7.40 -16.26 0.86
N VAL A 401 -8.45 -17.05 1.06
CA VAL A 401 -9.31 -17.56 -0.02
C VAL A 401 -10.18 -16.42 -0.57
N MET A 402 -10.21 -16.24 -1.88
CA MET A 402 -10.91 -15.14 -2.56
C MET A 402 -12.20 -15.58 -3.26
N PRO A 403 -13.31 -14.81 -3.17
CA PRO A 403 -13.51 -13.61 -2.35
C PRO A 403 -13.92 -13.93 -0.90
N GLU A 404 -14.04 -15.21 -0.55
CA GLU A 404 -14.59 -15.70 0.73
C GLU A 404 -14.05 -14.95 1.96
N SER A 405 -12.73 -14.75 2.06
CA SER A 405 -12.12 -14.07 3.20
C SER A 405 -12.57 -12.62 3.40
N PHE A 406 -12.80 -11.87 2.30
CA PHE A 406 -13.35 -10.51 2.40
C PHE A 406 -14.86 -10.55 2.66
N VAL A 407 -15.59 -11.48 2.04
CA VAL A 407 -17.04 -11.64 2.28
C VAL A 407 -17.30 -11.96 3.74
N ASP A 408 -16.60 -12.94 4.31
CA ASP A 408 -16.69 -13.33 5.70
C ASP A 408 -16.38 -12.16 6.65
N PHE A 409 -15.31 -11.40 6.37
CA PHE A 409 -14.97 -10.24 7.19
C PHE A 409 -16.07 -9.17 7.14
N VAL A 410 -16.61 -8.90 5.95
CA VAL A 410 -17.70 -7.94 5.75
C VAL A 410 -18.99 -8.40 6.44
N ASP A 411 -19.30 -9.69 6.40
CA ASP A 411 -20.57 -10.22 6.92
C ASP A 411 -20.53 -10.46 8.43
N LEU A 412 -19.37 -10.81 8.97
CA LEU A 412 -19.24 -11.23 10.36
C LEU A 412 -18.54 -10.18 11.23
N VAL A 413 -17.43 -9.60 10.78
CA VAL A 413 -16.58 -8.72 11.61
C VAL A 413 -17.04 -7.26 11.55
N VAL A 414 -17.43 -6.76 10.37
CA VAL A 414 -17.88 -5.37 10.23
C VAL A 414 -19.07 -5.04 11.14
N PRO A 415 -20.15 -5.86 11.22
CA PRO A 415 -21.25 -5.60 12.14
C PRO A 415 -20.82 -5.58 13.60
N GLU A 416 -19.92 -6.48 14.00
CA GLU A 416 -19.39 -6.52 15.36
C GLU A 416 -18.59 -5.26 15.70
N LEU A 417 -17.75 -4.77 14.78
CA LEU A 417 -17.00 -3.52 14.97
C LEU A 417 -17.94 -2.30 15.00
N GLN A 418 -19.03 -2.31 14.24
CA GLN A 418 -20.07 -1.27 14.26
C GLN A 418 -20.82 -1.27 15.60
N ASN A 419 -21.26 -2.44 16.09
CA ASN A 419 -21.92 -2.59 17.39
C ASN A 419 -21.07 -2.06 18.54
N ARG A 420 -19.74 -2.21 18.46
CA ARG A 420 -18.78 -1.68 19.44
C ARG A 420 -18.50 -0.19 19.31
N GLY A 421 -19.02 0.46 18.27
CA GLY A 421 -18.79 1.85 17.96
C GLY A 421 -17.35 2.18 17.53
N VAL A 422 -16.55 1.19 17.14
CA VAL A 422 -15.14 1.37 16.70
C VAL A 422 -14.98 1.36 15.19
N TYR A 423 -16.05 1.10 14.44
CA TYR A 423 -16.07 1.25 12.99
C TYR A 423 -17.21 2.16 12.55
N LYS A 424 -17.17 2.60 11.30
CA LYS A 424 -18.18 3.51 10.73
C LYS A 424 -19.41 2.73 10.29
N GLU A 425 -20.59 3.33 10.52
CA GLU A 425 -21.87 2.79 10.07
C GLU A 425 -22.10 3.08 8.58
N ASP A 426 -21.71 4.28 8.14
CA ASP A 426 -21.70 4.66 6.74
C ASP A 426 -20.52 5.57 6.39
N TYR A 427 -20.30 5.78 5.10
CA TYR A 427 -19.31 6.73 4.61
C TYR A 427 -19.71 8.17 4.95
N ALA A 428 -18.73 8.97 5.34
CA ALA A 428 -18.91 10.41 5.43
C ALA A 428 -19.26 10.98 4.05
N ALA A 429 -20.02 12.08 4.02
CA ALA A 429 -20.36 12.80 2.80
C ALA A 429 -19.14 13.38 2.05
N ALA A 430 -17.95 13.32 2.68
CA ALA A 430 -16.70 13.78 2.11
C ALA A 430 -16.40 13.07 0.77
N PRO A 431 -16.19 13.82 -0.33
CA PRO A 431 -16.04 13.23 -1.65
C PRO A 431 -14.70 12.51 -1.81
N THR A 432 -13.60 13.06 -1.27
CA THR A 432 -12.26 12.56 -1.57
C THR A 432 -11.73 11.51 -0.58
N LEU A 433 -10.74 10.71 -1.00
CA LEU A 433 -10.06 9.75 -0.12
C LEU A 433 -9.33 10.48 1.02
N ARG A 434 -8.66 11.59 0.72
CA ARG A 434 -7.97 12.39 1.74
C ARG A 434 -8.93 12.89 2.82
N GLU A 435 -10.09 13.40 2.43
CA GLU A 435 -11.06 13.88 3.42
C GLU A 435 -11.68 12.75 4.26
N LYS A 436 -11.83 11.55 3.72
CA LYS A 436 -12.28 10.39 4.49
C LYS A 436 -11.27 9.99 5.58
N LEU A 437 -9.99 10.13 5.29
CA LEU A 437 -8.90 9.77 6.20
C LEU A 437 -8.58 10.86 7.24
N PHE A 438 -8.73 12.14 6.87
CA PHE A 438 -8.26 13.27 7.68
C PHE A 438 -9.35 14.27 8.07
N GLY A 439 -10.58 14.12 7.57
CA GLY A 439 -11.71 15.01 7.84
C GLY A 439 -12.07 15.91 6.65
N ALA A 440 -13.32 16.40 6.66
CA ALA A 440 -13.89 17.23 5.59
C ALA A 440 -13.10 18.53 5.34
N GLY A 441 -13.07 19.01 4.10
CA GLY A 441 -12.35 20.22 3.71
C GLY A 441 -10.84 20.03 3.51
N ARG A 442 -10.33 18.81 3.69
CA ARG A 442 -8.92 18.44 3.49
C ARG A 442 -8.69 17.68 2.18
N ALA A 443 -9.33 18.11 1.08
CA ALA A 443 -9.14 17.46 -0.22
C ALA A 443 -7.71 17.61 -0.75
N ARG A 444 -7.01 18.69 -0.39
CA ARG A 444 -5.61 19.00 -0.74
C ARG A 444 -4.66 18.58 0.39
N LEU A 445 -3.37 18.38 0.08
CA LEU A 445 -2.34 18.20 1.13
C LEU A 445 -2.40 19.35 2.15
N PRO A 446 -2.15 19.13 3.44
CA PRO A 446 -2.08 20.22 4.41
C PRO A 446 -0.90 21.15 4.12
N ASP A 447 -0.97 22.42 4.55
CA ASP A 447 0.07 23.43 4.28
C ASP A 447 1.45 23.05 4.82
N VAL A 448 1.49 22.24 5.89
CA VAL A 448 2.73 21.72 6.49
C VAL A 448 3.37 20.59 5.65
N HIS A 449 2.65 20.03 4.69
CA HIS A 449 3.18 18.97 3.85
C HIS A 449 4.17 19.54 2.82
N VAL A 450 5.32 18.88 2.63
CA VAL A 450 6.36 19.36 1.70
C VAL A 450 5.85 19.60 0.27
N GLY A 451 4.89 18.81 -0.21
CA GLY A 451 4.27 19.02 -1.52
C GLY A 451 3.47 20.34 -1.63
N ALA A 452 2.91 20.83 -0.52
CA ALA A 452 2.12 22.07 -0.50
C ALA A 452 2.97 23.32 -0.72
N GLN A 453 4.29 23.26 -0.47
CA GLN A 453 5.21 24.39 -0.71
C GLN A 453 5.29 24.81 -2.18
N TYR A 454 4.89 23.92 -3.10
CA TYR A 454 4.90 24.19 -4.54
C TYR A 454 3.61 24.85 -5.03
N ARG A 455 2.59 24.99 -4.17
CA ARG A 455 1.33 25.62 -4.56
C ARG A 455 1.53 27.08 -4.91
N ARG A 456 1.06 27.46 -6.09
CA ARG A 456 0.83 28.85 -6.44
C ARG A 456 -0.34 29.35 -5.61
N ARG A 457 -0.07 30.21 -4.63
CA ARG A 457 -1.14 30.99 -3.99
C ARG A 457 -1.55 32.07 -4.98
N ALA A 458 -2.86 32.28 -5.17
CA ALA A 458 -3.35 33.39 -5.95
C ALA A 458 -2.69 34.67 -5.41
N ASN A 459 -2.07 35.46 -6.28
CA ASN A 459 -1.68 36.81 -5.92
C ASN A 459 -2.98 37.55 -5.58
N THR A 460 -3.25 37.78 -4.30
CA THR A 460 -4.09 38.91 -3.90
C THR A 460 -3.30 40.15 -4.30
N SER A 461 -3.46 40.58 -5.55
CA SER A 461 -3.14 41.94 -5.95
C SER A 461 -4.00 42.83 -5.05
N VAL A 462 -3.37 43.36 -4.00
CA VAL A 462 -3.84 44.56 -3.34
C VAL A 462 -3.78 45.63 -4.42
N GLU A 463 -4.92 45.98 -4.98
CA GLU A 463 -5.07 47.22 -5.76
C GLU A 463 -4.57 48.36 -4.86
N ALA A 464 -3.52 49.04 -5.33
CA ALA A 464 -2.98 50.25 -4.74
C ALA A 464 -3.65 51.48 -5.36
#